data_AF-A0A967GK69-F1
#
_entry.id   AF-A0A967GK69-F1
#
_cell.length_a   1.000
_cell.length_b   1.000
_cell.length_c   1.000
_cell.angle_alpha   90.00
_cell.angle_beta   90.00
_cell.angle_gamma   90.00
#
_symmetry.space_group_name_H-M   'P 1'
#
loop_
_entity.id
_entity.type
_entity.pdbx_description
1 polymer ?
#
loop_
_entity_poly.entity_id
_entity_poly.type
_entity_poly.pdbx_seq_one_letter_code
_entity_poly.pdbx_strand_id
1 'polypeptide(L)'
;MTVKTACARIVAARWFERGIVALILLNAVALGMETSVVMQARFGPWLLAVNQLVLVVFVLEAAVKITAVAPHWRRYFGDGWNVFDFSVVVLSLVPATGQLALIARTARLLRVLRLVSTVPELRLIVSTLLRSLPGLGHVVMLLAVIFYLYAVAGYHLLHEHDPLHWGSLGLSLLTLFRVLTLEDWTDVMYAAMEHTPM
;
A
#
# COMPACT_ATOMS: atom_id res chain seq x y z
N MET A 1 3.59 41.11 7.40
CA MET A 1 3.00 39.77 7.67
C MET A 1 4.03 38.72 7.30
N THR A 2 4.55 37.99 8.28
CA THR A 2 5.63 37.02 8.07
C THR A 2 5.14 35.88 7.19
N VAL A 3 5.93 35.45 6.19
CA VAL A 3 5.62 34.36 5.24
C VAL A 3 5.02 33.14 5.94
N LYS A 4 5.53 32.80 7.13
CA LYS A 4 5.01 31.75 8.03
C LYS A 4 3.51 31.88 8.37
N THR A 5 3.05 33.08 8.71
CA THR A 5 1.64 33.33 9.07
C THR A 5 0.71 33.20 7.87
N ALA A 6 1.19 33.52 6.67
CA ALA A 6 0.45 33.32 5.43
C ALA A 6 0.35 31.81 5.09
N CYS A 7 1.47 31.08 5.14
CA CYS A 7 1.49 29.63 4.92
C CYS A 7 0.59 28.87 5.90
N ALA A 8 0.62 29.22 7.19
CA ALA A 8 -0.24 28.60 8.20
C ALA A 8 -1.74 28.84 7.93
N ARG A 9 -2.11 30.04 7.46
CA ARG A 9 -3.50 30.35 7.07
C ARG A 9 -3.96 29.56 5.84
N ILE A 10 -3.07 29.39 4.86
CA ILE A 10 -3.38 28.62 3.64
C ILE A 10 -3.58 27.14 3.99
N VAL A 11 -2.68 26.55 4.77
CA VAL A 11 -2.78 25.13 5.19
C VAL A 11 -4.04 24.87 6.02
N ALA A 12 -4.45 25.82 6.86
CA ALA A 12 -5.66 25.68 7.67
C ALA A 12 -6.98 25.88 6.88
N ALA A 13 -6.91 26.25 5.61
CA ALA A 13 -8.10 26.60 4.85
C ALA A 13 -8.77 25.35 4.23
N ARG A 14 -10.07 25.18 4.48
CA ARG A 14 -10.87 24.06 3.94
C ARG A 14 -10.93 23.99 2.40
N TRP A 15 -10.63 25.09 1.71
CA TRP A 15 -10.55 25.08 0.24
C TRP A 15 -9.24 24.46 -0.25
N PHE A 16 -8.16 24.62 0.51
CA PHE A 16 -6.86 24.05 0.18
C PHE A 16 -6.91 22.52 0.29
N GLU A 17 -7.44 22.01 1.39
CA GLU A 17 -7.66 20.57 1.60
C GLU A 17 -8.54 19.93 0.51
N ARG A 18 -9.70 20.53 0.21
CA ARG A 18 -10.58 20.06 -0.88
C ARG A 18 -9.90 20.11 -2.24
N GLY A 19 -9.07 21.12 -2.50
CA GLY A 19 -8.27 21.23 -3.71
C GLY A 19 -7.26 20.10 -3.85
N ILE A 20 -6.55 19.75 -2.76
CA ILE A 20 -5.61 18.63 -2.74
C ILE A 20 -6.34 17.31 -2.98
N VAL A 21 -7.48 17.08 -2.32
CA VAL A 21 -8.30 15.87 -2.54
C VAL A 21 -8.75 15.78 -4.01
N ALA A 22 -9.23 16.87 -4.59
CA ALA A 22 -9.65 16.90 -5.99
C ALA A 22 -8.48 16.56 -6.95
N LEU A 23 -7.27 17.07 -6.67
CA LEU A 23 -6.07 16.75 -7.44
C LEU A 23 -5.65 15.28 -7.29
N ILE A 24 -5.77 14.69 -6.09
CA ILE A 24 -5.52 13.26 -5.86
C ILE A 24 -6.50 12.42 -6.70
N LEU A 25 -7.79 12.76 -6.69
CA LEU A 25 -8.81 12.04 -7.45
C LEU A 25 -8.58 12.17 -8.97
N LEU A 26 -8.31 13.38 -9.46
CA LEU A 26 -7.96 13.62 -10.86
C LEU A 26 -6.76 12.77 -11.28
N ASN A 27 -5.74 12.71 -10.43
CA ASN A 27 -4.55 11.92 -10.68
C ASN A 27 -4.82 10.41 -10.69
N ALA A 28 -5.65 9.93 -9.78
CA ALA A 28 -6.08 8.53 -9.77
C ALA A 28 -6.83 8.15 -11.05
N VAL A 29 -7.71 9.02 -11.55
CA VAL A 29 -8.39 8.83 -12.84
C VAL A 29 -7.40 8.83 -14.00
N ALA A 30 -6.47 9.78 -14.05
CA ALA A 30 -5.45 9.83 -15.10
C ALA A 30 -4.58 8.56 -15.14
N LEU A 31 -4.26 8.00 -13.98
CA LEU A 31 -3.50 6.76 -13.83
C LEU A 31 -4.29 5.53 -14.28
N GLY A 32 -5.60 5.48 -13.98
CA GLY A 32 -6.49 4.46 -14.51
C GLY A 32 -6.60 4.52 -16.03
N MET A 33 -6.66 5.73 -16.59
CA MET A 33 -6.64 5.95 -18.05
C MET A 33 -5.32 5.52 -18.69
N GLU A 34 -4.18 5.75 -18.02
CA GLU A 34 -2.85 5.31 -18.48
C GLU A 34 -2.73 3.78 -18.59
N THR A 35 -3.56 3.04 -17.84
CA THR A 35 -3.59 1.56 -17.90
C THR A 35 -4.25 1.02 -19.18
N SER A 36 -5.10 1.84 -19.84
CA SER A 36 -5.73 1.46 -21.11
C SER A 36 -4.83 1.81 -22.29
N VAL A 37 -4.43 0.80 -23.08
CA VAL A 37 -3.59 0.97 -24.27
C VAL A 37 -4.20 1.98 -25.26
N VAL A 38 -5.52 1.94 -25.47
CA VAL A 38 -6.24 2.84 -26.38
C VAL A 38 -6.20 4.28 -25.88
N MET A 39 -6.43 4.48 -24.58
CA MET A 39 -6.46 5.80 -23.97
C MET A 39 -5.06 6.41 -23.88
N GLN A 40 -4.05 5.59 -23.57
CA GLN A 40 -2.65 5.99 -23.56
C GLN A 40 -2.16 6.40 -24.96
N ALA A 41 -2.57 5.68 -26.00
CA ALA A 41 -2.23 6.05 -27.38
C ALA A 41 -2.83 7.40 -27.81
N ARG A 42 -4.05 7.72 -27.37
CA ARG A 42 -4.77 8.94 -27.77
C ARG A 42 -4.46 10.15 -26.90
N PHE A 43 -4.27 9.96 -25.58
CA PHE A 43 -4.14 11.04 -24.60
C PHE A 43 -2.84 10.99 -23.79
N GLY A 44 -1.90 10.10 -24.14
CA GLY A 44 -0.65 9.91 -23.39
C GLY A 44 0.07 11.19 -22.96
N PRO A 45 0.35 12.14 -23.87
CA PRO A 45 1.00 13.40 -23.51
C PRO A 45 0.22 14.24 -22.49
N TRP A 46 -1.11 14.27 -22.61
CA TRP A 46 -1.98 14.98 -21.67
C TRP A 46 -2.02 14.31 -20.29
N LEU A 47 -2.11 12.98 -20.26
CA LEU A 47 -2.06 12.21 -19.02
C LEU A 47 -0.72 12.41 -18.29
N LEU A 48 0.39 12.39 -19.02
CA LEU A 48 1.72 12.69 -18.48
C LEU A 48 1.81 14.13 -17.93
N ALA A 49 1.29 15.12 -18.66
CA ALA A 49 1.27 16.52 -18.22
C ALA A 49 0.46 16.69 -16.93
N VAL A 50 -0.72 16.07 -16.82
CA VAL A 50 -1.55 16.08 -15.60
C VAL A 50 -0.81 15.42 -14.44
N ASN A 51 -0.20 14.25 -14.67
CA ASN A 51 0.59 13.55 -13.65
C ASN A 51 1.77 14.38 -13.14
N GLN A 52 2.45 15.10 -14.03
CA GLN A 52 3.58 15.97 -13.68
C GLN A 52 3.12 17.23 -12.95
N LEU A 53 2.02 17.86 -13.38
CA LEU A 53 1.42 19.01 -12.69
C LEU A 53 1.04 18.65 -11.25
N VAL A 54 0.35 17.53 -11.07
CA VAL A 54 -0.06 17.06 -9.74
C VAL A 54 1.16 16.79 -8.85
N LEU A 55 2.21 16.18 -9.39
CA LEU A 55 3.46 15.97 -8.65
C LEU A 55 4.08 17.29 -8.19
N VAL A 56 4.16 18.29 -9.07
CA VAL A 56 4.69 19.62 -8.73
C VAL A 56 3.86 20.26 -7.62
N VAL A 57 2.53 20.18 -7.69
CA VAL A 57 1.65 20.70 -6.63
C VAL A 57 1.93 20.00 -5.29
N PHE A 58 2.11 18.68 -5.28
CA PHE A 58 2.42 17.93 -4.06
C PHE A 58 3.80 18.24 -3.48
N VAL A 59 4.80 18.52 -4.32
CA VAL A 59 6.11 19.00 -3.86
C VAL A 59 5.96 20.36 -3.19
N LEU A 60 5.21 21.28 -3.81
CA LEU A 60 4.93 22.61 -3.25
C LEU A 60 4.13 22.52 -1.95
N GLU A 61 3.12 21.65 -1.89
CA GLU A 61 2.32 21.38 -0.70
C GLU A 61 3.21 20.91 0.47
N ALA A 62 4.09 19.95 0.23
CA ALA A 62 5.04 19.46 1.23
C ALA A 62 5.98 20.59 1.70
N ALA A 63 6.52 21.39 0.77
CA ALA A 63 7.36 22.54 1.10
C ALA A 63 6.61 23.58 1.95
N VAL A 64 5.35 23.88 1.63
CA VAL A 64 4.50 24.79 2.41
C VAL A 64 4.23 24.23 3.82
N LYS A 65 3.92 22.94 3.96
CA LYS A 65 3.72 22.31 5.27
C LYS A 65 5.00 22.33 6.12
N ILE A 66 6.16 22.05 5.53
CA ILE A 66 7.46 22.07 6.23
C ILE A 66 7.81 23.50 6.69
N THR A 67 7.65 24.49 5.81
CA THR A 67 7.94 25.90 6.12
C THR A 67 6.98 26.50 7.15
N ALA A 68 5.70 26.07 7.18
CA ALA A 68 4.75 26.50 8.19
C ALA A 68 5.16 26.09 9.62
N VAL A 69 5.84 24.96 9.77
CA VAL A 69 6.26 24.40 11.06
C VAL A 69 7.72 24.79 11.43
N ALA A 70 8.44 25.45 10.52
CA ALA A 70 9.80 25.93 10.77
C ALA A 70 9.87 26.91 11.96
N PRO A 71 10.92 26.85 12.80
CA PRO A 71 12.13 26.02 12.69
C PRO A 71 12.02 24.61 13.31
N HIS A 72 10.87 24.23 13.89
CA HIS A 72 10.73 22.96 14.61
C HIS A 72 10.39 21.80 13.68
N TRP A 73 11.28 21.45 12.75
CA TRP A 73 11.05 20.39 11.74
C TRP A 73 10.67 19.04 12.36
N ARG A 74 11.11 18.76 13.59
CA ARG A 74 10.71 17.58 14.37
C ARG A 74 9.20 17.44 14.53
N ARG A 75 8.44 18.54 14.54
CA ARG A 75 6.98 18.50 14.65
C ARG A 75 6.30 18.03 13.35
N TYR A 76 6.93 18.27 12.20
CA TYR A 76 6.46 17.70 10.93
C TYR A 76 6.73 16.18 10.88
N PHE A 77 7.96 15.77 11.20
CA PHE A 77 8.36 14.36 11.17
C PHE A 77 7.85 13.53 12.36
N GLY A 78 7.23 14.15 13.37
CA GLY A 78 6.56 13.45 14.47
C GLY A 78 5.13 12.97 14.13
N ASP A 79 4.52 13.49 13.07
CA ASP A 79 3.23 13.04 12.58
C ASP A 79 3.42 11.99 11.48
N GLY A 80 3.03 10.74 11.76
CA GLY A 80 3.18 9.62 10.84
C GLY A 80 2.53 9.86 9.47
N TRP A 81 1.45 10.64 9.40
CA TRP A 81 0.79 10.97 8.13
C TRP A 81 1.62 11.93 7.27
N ASN A 82 2.28 12.91 7.90
CA ASN A 82 3.17 13.83 7.20
C ASN A 82 4.44 13.13 6.70
N VAL A 83 4.96 12.16 7.47
CA VAL A 83 6.09 11.30 7.07
C VAL A 83 5.70 10.40 5.90
N PHE A 84 4.50 9.81 5.95
CA PHE A 84 3.96 9.01 4.84
C PHE A 84 3.84 9.85 3.57
N ASP A 85 3.21 11.03 3.65
CA ASP A 85 3.06 11.95 2.53
C ASP A 85 4.42 12.33 1.93
N PHE A 86 5.37 12.71 2.79
CA PHE A 86 6.71 13.09 2.36
C PHE A 86 7.43 11.95 1.65
N SER A 87 7.38 10.73 2.20
CA SER A 87 7.97 9.54 1.58
C SER A 87 7.40 9.29 0.18
N VAL A 88 6.10 9.46 0.00
CA VAL A 88 5.44 9.30 -1.31
C VAL A 88 5.89 10.37 -2.31
N VAL A 89 6.12 11.62 -1.89
CA VAL A 89 6.71 12.65 -2.78
C VAL A 89 8.11 12.25 -3.19
N VAL A 90 8.95 11.88 -2.23
CA VAL A 90 10.36 11.50 -2.49
C VAL A 90 10.43 10.33 -3.45
N LEU A 91 9.66 9.27 -3.21
CA LEU A 91 9.56 8.11 -4.11
C LEU A 91 9.07 8.48 -5.52
N SER A 92 8.17 9.46 -5.62
CA SER A 92 7.66 9.95 -6.90
C SER A 92 8.65 10.80 -7.70
N LEU A 93 9.69 11.33 -7.06
CA LEU A 93 10.78 12.07 -7.71
C LEU A 93 11.90 11.15 -8.20
N VAL A 94 11.93 9.89 -7.75
CA VAL A 94 12.94 8.93 -8.18
C VAL A 94 12.79 8.68 -9.69
N PRO A 95 13.83 8.94 -10.50
CA PRO A 95 13.77 8.71 -11.93
C PRO A 95 13.60 7.22 -12.21
N ALA A 96 12.68 6.89 -13.12
CA ALA A 96 12.40 5.52 -13.52
C ALA A 96 13.42 4.99 -14.54
N THR A 97 14.71 4.99 -14.17
CA THR A 97 15.82 4.51 -15.01
C THR A 97 16.45 3.25 -14.41
N GLY A 98 16.95 2.36 -15.29
CA GLY A 98 17.67 1.15 -14.87
C GLY A 98 16.79 0.09 -14.18
N GLN A 99 17.41 -0.71 -13.31
CA GLN A 99 16.77 -1.85 -12.62
C GLN A 99 15.62 -1.43 -11.68
N LEU A 100 15.65 -0.19 -11.18
CA LEU A 100 14.62 0.36 -10.30
C LEU A 100 13.44 0.98 -11.05
N ALA A 101 13.45 0.97 -12.39
CA ALA A 101 12.40 1.59 -13.20
C ALA A 101 11.02 1.01 -12.92
N LEU A 102 10.90 -0.31 -12.74
CA LEU A 102 9.62 -0.96 -12.41
C LEU A 102 9.10 -0.50 -11.04
N ILE A 103 9.98 -0.48 -10.02
CA ILE A 103 9.63 -0.06 -8.67
C ILE A 103 9.24 1.43 -8.66
N ALA A 104 9.97 2.30 -9.35
CA ALA A 104 9.63 3.72 -9.45
C ALA A 104 8.29 3.95 -10.21
N ARG A 105 8.01 3.13 -11.23
CA ARG A 105 6.76 3.15 -12.00
C ARG A 105 5.55 2.61 -11.23
N THR A 106 5.74 1.71 -10.27
CA THR A 106 4.65 1.24 -9.40
C THR A 106 4.52 2.09 -8.14
N ALA A 107 5.63 2.63 -7.62
CA ALA A 107 5.63 3.52 -6.45
C ALA A 107 4.82 4.80 -6.68
N ARG A 108 4.71 5.29 -7.92
CA ARG A 108 3.80 6.39 -8.23
C ARG A 108 2.34 6.06 -7.90
N LEU A 109 1.90 4.80 -7.94
CA LEU A 109 0.53 4.40 -7.54
C LEU A 109 0.27 4.71 -6.06
N LEU A 110 1.31 4.70 -5.22
CA LEU A 110 1.21 5.02 -3.79
C LEU A 110 0.71 6.45 -3.56
N ARG A 111 0.83 7.35 -4.53
CA ARG A 111 0.25 8.71 -4.42
C ARG A 111 -1.26 8.72 -4.31
N VAL A 112 -1.95 7.69 -4.81
CA VAL A 112 -3.40 7.53 -4.62
C VAL A 112 -3.73 7.23 -3.16
N LEU A 113 -2.84 6.51 -2.46
CA LEU A 113 -2.98 6.26 -1.02
C LEU A 113 -2.88 7.54 -0.19
N ARG A 114 -2.38 8.65 -0.75
CA ARG A 114 -2.45 9.97 -0.09
C ARG A 114 -3.87 10.43 0.14
N LEU A 115 -4.87 9.83 -0.52
CA LEU A 115 -6.27 10.07 -0.18
C LEU A 115 -6.53 9.67 1.28
N VAL A 116 -5.96 8.54 1.73
CA VAL A 116 -6.06 8.07 3.12
C VAL A 116 -5.45 9.08 4.08
N SER A 117 -4.27 9.59 3.75
CA SER A 117 -3.61 10.62 4.54
C SER A 117 -4.20 12.01 4.33
N THR A 118 -5.10 12.28 3.41
CA THR A 118 -5.68 13.63 3.26
C THR A 118 -7.07 13.70 3.89
N VAL A 119 -7.86 12.63 3.77
CA VAL A 119 -9.23 12.56 4.26
C VAL A 119 -9.24 12.12 5.74
N PRO A 120 -9.70 12.97 6.68
CA PRO A 120 -9.68 12.67 8.11
C PRO A 120 -10.43 11.38 8.49
N GLU A 121 -11.55 11.10 7.84
CA GLU A 121 -12.35 9.90 8.07
C GLU A 121 -11.58 8.63 7.69
N LEU A 122 -10.84 8.66 6.57
CA LEU A 122 -10.00 7.53 6.14
C LEU A 122 -8.81 7.36 7.09
N ARG A 123 -8.18 8.46 7.53
CA ARG A 123 -7.13 8.42 8.57
C ARG A 123 -7.64 7.75 9.83
N LEU A 124 -8.85 8.11 10.27
CA LEU A 124 -9.46 7.55 11.47
C LEU A 124 -9.64 6.04 11.30
N ILE A 125 -10.28 5.59 10.21
CA ILE A 125 -10.52 4.17 9.93
C ILE A 125 -9.21 3.39 9.94
N VAL A 126 -8.22 3.82 9.15
CA VAL A 126 -6.93 3.11 9.06
C VAL A 126 -6.19 3.13 10.40
N SER A 127 -6.18 4.26 11.11
CA SER A 127 -5.51 4.34 12.41
C SER A 127 -6.17 3.46 13.46
N THR A 128 -7.49 3.29 13.41
CA THR A 128 -8.23 2.40 14.32
C THR A 128 -7.91 0.94 14.00
N LEU A 129 -7.91 0.56 12.72
CA LEU A 129 -7.50 -0.78 12.29
C LEU A 129 -6.07 -1.11 12.76
N LEU A 130 -5.12 -0.20 12.51
CA LEU A 130 -3.72 -0.40 12.93
C LEU A 130 -3.57 -0.44 14.45
N ARG A 131 -4.35 0.34 15.20
CA ARG A 131 -4.35 0.30 16.68
C ARG A 131 -4.89 -1.01 17.25
N SER A 132 -5.74 -1.71 16.52
CA SER A 132 -6.27 -3.01 16.93
C SER A 132 -5.30 -4.16 16.68
N LEU A 133 -4.32 -4.01 15.76
CA LEU A 133 -3.38 -5.08 15.41
C LEU A 133 -2.51 -5.58 16.57
N PRO A 134 -1.92 -4.73 17.44
CA PRO A 134 -1.07 -5.21 18.54
C PRO A 134 -1.79 -6.18 19.47
N GLY A 135 -3.09 -5.98 19.70
CA GLY A 135 -3.90 -6.88 20.54
C GLY A 135 -4.04 -8.30 19.99
N LEU A 136 -3.76 -8.49 18.70
CA LEU A 136 -3.79 -9.80 18.05
C LEU A 136 -2.42 -10.50 18.02
N GLY A 137 -1.36 -9.87 18.53
CA GLY A 137 0.01 -10.39 18.40
C GLY A 137 0.20 -11.81 18.94
N HIS A 138 -0.36 -12.11 20.12
CA HIS A 138 -0.29 -13.46 20.69
C HIS A 138 -1.07 -14.49 19.88
N VAL A 139 -2.23 -14.11 19.34
CA VAL A 139 -3.05 -14.99 18.50
C VAL A 139 -2.31 -15.28 17.19
N VAL A 140 -1.74 -14.26 16.55
CA VAL A 140 -0.94 -14.42 15.32
C VAL A 140 0.30 -15.27 15.57
N MET A 141 0.98 -15.10 16.71
CA MET A 141 2.13 -15.91 17.08
C MET A 141 1.74 -17.38 17.27
N LEU A 142 0.68 -17.65 18.04
CA LEU A 142 0.17 -19.01 18.23
C LEU A 142 -0.23 -19.65 16.90
N LEU A 143 -0.97 -18.90 16.06
CA LEU A 143 -1.37 -19.35 14.73
C LEU A 143 -0.15 -19.67 13.85
N ALA A 144 0.89 -18.84 13.88
CA ALA A 144 2.11 -19.06 13.11
C ALA A 144 2.86 -20.33 13.54
N VAL A 145 2.93 -20.62 14.84
CA VAL A 145 3.52 -21.88 15.36
C VAL A 145 2.70 -23.08 14.89
N ILE A 146 1.38 -23.01 15.03
CA ILE A 146 0.48 -24.07 14.57
C ILE A 146 0.63 -24.30 13.05
N PHE A 147 0.61 -23.23 12.26
CA PHE A 147 0.83 -23.28 10.81
C PHE A 147 2.16 -23.94 10.44
N TYR A 148 3.24 -23.57 11.13
CA TYR A 148 4.56 -24.14 10.87
C TYR A 148 4.61 -25.64 11.20
N LEU A 149 4.05 -26.05 12.34
CA LEU A 149 4.00 -27.45 12.74
C LEU A 149 3.20 -28.30 11.74
N TYR A 150 2.02 -27.83 11.34
CA TYR A 150 1.21 -28.52 10.33
C TYR A 150 1.88 -28.54 8.95
N ALA A 151 2.62 -27.49 8.57
CA ALA A 151 3.33 -27.45 7.29
C ALA A 151 4.43 -28.51 7.24
N VAL A 152 5.21 -28.64 8.32
CA VAL A 152 6.26 -29.66 8.44
C VAL A 152 5.64 -31.07 8.48
N ALA A 153 4.55 -31.25 9.23
CA ALA A 153 3.85 -32.53 9.29
C ALA A 153 3.29 -32.93 7.91
N GLY A 154 2.58 -32.03 7.24
CA GLY A 154 2.01 -32.28 5.92
C GLY A 154 3.08 -32.56 4.86
N TYR A 155 4.22 -31.84 4.88
CA TYR A 155 5.38 -32.19 4.07
C TYR A 155 5.79 -33.65 4.31
N HIS A 156 6.12 -34.02 5.55
CA HIS A 156 6.61 -35.38 5.83
C HIS A 156 5.60 -36.49 5.54
N LEU A 157 4.30 -36.21 5.66
CA LEU A 157 3.26 -37.21 5.47
C LEU A 157 2.80 -37.35 4.01
N LEU A 158 2.79 -36.25 3.25
CA LEU A 158 2.07 -36.18 1.97
C LEU A 158 2.95 -35.79 0.77
N HIS A 159 4.21 -35.36 0.98
CA HIS A 159 5.05 -34.84 -0.12
C HIS A 159 5.30 -35.85 -1.26
N GLU A 160 5.36 -37.15 -0.99
CA GLU A 160 5.57 -38.17 -2.02
C GLU A 160 4.33 -38.37 -2.91
N HIS A 161 3.15 -38.16 -2.34
CA HIS A 161 1.85 -38.46 -2.95
C HIS A 161 1.17 -37.23 -3.56
N ASP A 162 1.35 -36.07 -2.92
CA ASP A 162 0.84 -34.79 -3.35
C ASP A 162 1.94 -33.71 -3.27
N PRO A 163 2.94 -33.78 -4.18
CA PRO A 163 4.03 -32.82 -4.22
C PRO A 163 3.57 -31.40 -4.63
N LEU A 164 2.39 -31.26 -5.21
CA LEU A 164 1.85 -29.95 -5.63
C LEU A 164 1.49 -29.11 -4.41
N HIS A 165 0.88 -29.72 -3.40
CA HIS A 165 0.52 -29.04 -2.16
C HIS A 165 1.60 -29.15 -1.07
N TRP A 166 2.34 -30.26 -1.03
CA TRP A 166 3.25 -30.60 0.09
C TRP A 166 4.71 -30.79 -0.32
N GLY A 167 5.10 -30.51 -1.57
CA GLY A 167 6.46 -30.77 -2.08
C GLY A 167 7.57 -29.87 -1.54
N SER A 168 7.22 -28.81 -0.81
CA SER A 168 8.19 -28.01 -0.05
C SER A 168 7.52 -27.35 1.15
N LEU A 169 8.31 -26.87 2.10
CA LEU A 169 7.80 -26.12 3.25
C LEU A 169 7.00 -24.88 2.83
N GLY A 170 7.47 -24.16 1.80
CA GLY A 170 6.77 -22.97 1.29
C GLY A 170 5.42 -23.31 0.66
N LEU A 171 5.35 -24.39 -0.11
CA LEU A 171 4.10 -24.89 -0.67
C LEU A 171 3.14 -25.36 0.44
N SER A 172 3.65 -26.08 1.44
CA SER A 172 2.85 -26.56 2.57
C SER A 172 2.24 -25.40 3.37
N LEU A 173 3.00 -24.33 3.60
CA LEU A 173 2.50 -23.10 4.23
C LEU A 173 1.44 -22.40 3.37
N LEU A 174 1.62 -22.36 2.05
CA LEU A 174 0.63 -21.79 1.12
C LEU A 174 -0.66 -22.64 1.08
N THR A 175 -0.54 -23.96 1.06
CA THR A 175 -1.66 -24.90 1.14
C THR A 175 -2.46 -24.69 2.41
N LEU A 176 -1.80 -24.63 3.57
CA LEU A 176 -2.49 -24.35 4.84
C LEU A 176 -3.13 -22.97 4.87
N PHE A 177 -2.54 -21.97 4.21
CA PHE A 177 -3.16 -20.66 4.05
C PHE A 177 -4.44 -20.73 3.22
N ARG A 178 -4.44 -21.44 2.08
CA ARG A 178 -5.65 -21.67 1.26
C ARG A 178 -6.74 -22.39 2.05
N VAL A 179 -6.37 -23.44 2.78
CA VAL A 179 -7.29 -24.19 3.66
C VAL A 179 -7.87 -23.28 4.75
N LEU A 180 -7.06 -22.42 5.39
CA LEU A 180 -7.53 -21.46 6.39
C LEU A 180 -8.50 -20.43 5.81
N THR A 181 -8.26 -19.96 4.58
CA THR A 181 -9.18 -19.05 3.87
C THR A 181 -10.40 -19.77 3.28
N LEU A 182 -10.52 -21.08 3.52
CA LEU A 182 -11.56 -21.97 2.98
C LEU A 182 -11.57 -22.03 1.45
N GLU A 183 -10.44 -21.72 0.82
CA GLU A 183 -10.26 -21.80 -0.62
C GLU A 183 -9.72 -23.19 -0.98
N ASP A 184 -10.42 -23.91 -1.86
CA ASP A 184 -10.02 -25.21 -2.42
C ASP A 184 -9.56 -26.28 -1.39
N TRP A 185 -10.04 -26.17 -0.15
CA TRP A 185 -9.67 -27.11 0.92
C TRP A 185 -10.17 -28.53 0.65
N THR A 186 -11.26 -28.68 -0.11
CA THR A 186 -11.81 -29.97 -0.52
C THR A 186 -10.86 -30.72 -1.44
N ASP A 187 -10.11 -30.01 -2.30
CA ASP A 187 -9.18 -30.65 -3.24
C ASP A 187 -8.00 -31.25 -2.49
N VAL A 188 -7.48 -30.51 -1.51
CA VAL A 188 -6.43 -31.00 -0.59
C VAL A 188 -6.94 -32.20 0.22
N MET A 189 -8.20 -32.17 0.66
CA MET A 189 -8.82 -33.28 1.39
C MET A 189 -8.95 -34.53 0.51
N TYR A 190 -9.50 -34.41 -0.70
CA TYR A 190 -9.68 -35.54 -1.60
C TYR A 190 -8.34 -36.14 -2.03
N ALA A 191 -7.34 -35.30 -2.33
CA ALA A 191 -5.98 -35.76 -2.61
C ALA A 191 -5.39 -36.57 -1.45
N ALA A 192 -5.63 -36.16 -0.20
CA ALA A 192 -5.18 -36.92 0.97
C ALA A 192 -5.97 -38.23 1.18
N MET A 193 -7.28 -38.23 0.89
CA MET A 193 -8.16 -39.40 1.04
C MET A 193 -7.90 -40.49 0.01
N GLU A 194 -7.55 -40.14 -1.23
CA GLU A 194 -7.20 -41.11 -2.28
C GLU A 194 -6.03 -42.03 -1.87
N HIS A 195 -5.13 -41.53 -1.02
CA HIS A 195 -3.93 -42.25 -0.59
C HIS A 195 -4.10 -42.98 0.75
N THR A 196 -5.09 -42.60 1.55
CA THR A 196 -5.40 -43.25 2.83
C THR A 196 -6.87 -43.69 2.81
N PRO A 197 -7.22 -44.80 2.11
CA PRO A 197 -8.59 -45.29 2.12
C PRO A 197 -8.95 -45.67 3.57
N MET A 198 -9.95 -44.98 4.12
CA MET A 198 -10.60 -45.40 5.38
C MET A 198 -11.48 -46.63 5.16
#